data_AF-A0A934VD31-F1
#
_entry.id   AF-A0A934VD31-F1
#
_cell.length_a   1.000
_cell.length_b   1.000
_cell.length_c   1.000
_cell.angle_alpha   90.00
_cell.angle_beta   90.00
_cell.angle_gamma   90.00
#
_symmetry.space_group_name_H-M   'P 1'
#
loop_
_entity.id
_entity.type
_entity.pdbx_description
1 polymer ?
#
loop_
_entity_poly.entity_id
_entity_poly.type
_entity_poly.pdbx_seq_one_letter_code
_entity_poly.pdbx_strand_id
1 'polypeptide(L)' 'MKTNSDTPQKLYLGLDVHKAQTTVAIADPGAGGEVRHYSSVATTHTTFERVVRRIAK' A
#
# COMPACT_ATOMS: atom_id res chain seq x y z
N MET A 1 0.12 9.56 29.29
CA MET A 1 0.77 9.61 27.97
C MET A 1 -0.02 8.66 27.06
N LYS A 2 -0.93 9.17 26.23
CA LYS A 2 -1.65 8.31 25.27
C LYS A 2 -0.69 8.05 24.11
N THR A 3 -0.11 6.87 24.04
CA THR A 3 0.64 6.45 22.85
C THR A 3 -0.37 6.39 21.70
N ASN A 4 -0.13 7.14 20.62
CA ASN A 4 -1.03 7.28 19.46
C ASN A 4 -1.23 5.97 18.66
N SER A 5 -0.94 4.82 19.26
CA SER A 5 -0.87 3.48 18.65
C SER A 5 -2.23 2.94 18.17
N ASP A 6 -3.34 3.58 18.56
CA ASP A 6 -4.70 3.12 18.29
C ASP A 6 -5.44 3.97 17.23
N THR A 7 -4.75 4.95 16.63
CA THR A 7 -5.30 5.69 15.49
C THR A 7 -5.13 4.82 14.24
N PRO A 8 -6.21 4.49 13.49
CA PRO A 8 -6.08 3.73 12.25
C PRO A 8 -5.13 4.47 11.32
N GLN A 9 -3.99 3.86 11.02
CA GLN A 9 -3.02 4.45 10.11
C GLN A 9 -3.62 4.40 8.70
N LYS A 10 -4.13 5.54 8.22
CA LYS A 10 -4.63 5.66 6.86
C LYS A 10 -3.44 5.61 5.91
N LEU A 11 -3.25 4.47 5.25
CA LEU A 11 -2.29 4.30 4.18
C LEU A 11 -3.01 4.50 2.84
N TYR A 12 -2.37 5.24 1.94
CA TYR A 12 -2.83 5.38 0.56
C TYR A 12 -2.02 4.45 -0.34
N LEU A 13 -2.68 3.84 -1.33
CA LEU A 13 -2.06 2.90 -2.26
C LEU A 13 -2.09 3.48 -3.67
N GLY A 14 -0.90 3.65 -4.26
CA GLY A 14 -0.74 3.92 -5.68
C GLY A 14 -0.60 2.61 -6.44
N LEU A 15 -1.44 2.39 -7.45
CA LEU A 15 -1.42 1.20 -8.30
C LEU A 15 -1.18 1.60 -9.74
N ASP A 16 -0.05 1.19 -10.30
CA ASP A 16 0.24 1.30 -11.73
C ASP A 16 0.02 -0.07 -12.39
N VAL A 17 -1.18 -0.24 -12.95
CA VAL A 17 -1.70 -1.53 -13.42
C VAL A 17 -1.28 -1.77 -14.86
N HIS A 18 -0.52 -2.84 -15.10
CA HIS A 18 -0.22 -3.35 -16.43
C HIS A 18 -0.68 -4.80 -16.59
N LYS A 19 -0.73 -5.31 -17.84
CA LYS A 19 -1.28 -6.65 -18.12
C LYS A 19 -0.52 -7.78 -17.42
N ALA A 20 0.81 -7.71 -17.37
CA ALA A 20 1.65 -8.74 -16.77
C ALA A 20 1.98 -8.47 -15.30
N GLN A 21 2.26 -7.21 -14.97
CA GLN A 21 2.68 -6.79 -13.64
C GLN A 21 1.98 -5.51 -13.21
N THR A 22 1.72 -5.37 -11.92
CA THR A 22 1.26 -4.12 -11.31
C THR A 22 2.31 -3.66 -10.31
N THR A 23 2.68 -2.39 -10.41
CA THR A 23 3.54 -1.74 -9.43
C THR A 23 2.69 -1.11 -8.34
N VAL A 24 3.08 -1.34 -7.10
CA VAL A 24 2.42 -0.86 -5.88
C VAL A 24 3.34 0.13 -5.18
N ALA A 25 2.79 1.29 -4.83
CA ALA A 25 3.41 2.28 -3.98
C ALA A 25 2.53 2.52 -2.75
N ILE A 26 3.15 2.83 -1.61
CA ILE A 26 2.47 3.23 -0.39
C ILE A 26 2.78 4.71 -0.14
N ALA A 27 1.75 5.48 0.23
CA ALA A 27 1.90 6.87 0.58
C ALA A 27 1.39 7.15 2.00
N ASP A 28 2.14 7.99 2.71
CA ASP A 28 1.74 8.53 4.00
C ASP A 28 0.52 9.47 3.84
N PRO A 29 -0.31 9.62 4.89
CA PRO A 29 -1.46 10.49 4.83
C PRO A 29 -1.09 11.98 4.83
N GLY A 30 -1.90 12.80 4.14
CA GLY A 30 -1.79 14.27 4.14
C GLY A 30 -1.17 14.85 2.86
N ALA A 31 -1.28 16.17 2.71
CA ALA A 31 -0.88 16.87 1.48
C ALA A 31 0.63 16.84 1.17
N GLY A 32 1.46 16.48 2.17
CA GLY A 32 2.91 16.28 2.02
C GLY A 32 3.35 14.84 2.27
N GLY A 33 2.43 13.87 2.19
CA GLY A 33 2.72 12.47 2.41
C GLY A 33 3.78 11.95 1.43
N GLU A 34 4.78 11.25 1.94
CA GLU A 34 5.83 10.68 1.12
C GLU A 34 5.30 9.44 0.38
N VAL A 35 5.57 9.35 -0.92
CA VAL A 35 5.24 8.18 -1.74
C VAL A 35 6.47 7.30 -1.85
N ARG A 36 6.35 6.04 -1.45
CA ARG A 36 7.44 5.05 -1.49
C ARG A 36 7.05 3.87 -2.36
N HIS A 37 7.95 3.47 -3.24
CA HIS A 37 7.81 2.21 -3.97
C HIS A 37 7.76 1.04 -2.98
N TYR A 38 6.77 0.16 -3.14
CA TYR A 38 6.61 -1.03 -2.31
C TYR A 38 7.07 -2.30 -3.06
N SER A 39 6.44 -2.61 -4.19
CA SER A 39 6.77 -3.81 -4.99
C SER A 39 6.12 -3.78 -6.37
N SER A 40 6.69 -4.50 -7.34
CA SER A 40 5.98 -4.90 -8.56
C SER A 40 5.61 -6.39 -8.48
N VAL A 41 4.35 -6.72 -8.77
CA VAL A 41 3.80 -8.07 -8.62
C VAL A 41 3.00 -8.49 -9.85
N ALA A 42 2.80 -9.80 -10.04
CA ALA A 42 1.95 -10.29 -11.13
C ALA A 42 0.50 -9.78 -11.00
N THR A 43 -0.09 -9.32 -12.10
CA THR A 43 -1.47 -8.78 -12.13
C THR A 43 -2.49 -9.91 -12.05
N THR A 44 -2.68 -10.46 -10.84
CA THR A 44 -3.63 -11.53 -10.54
C THR A 44 -4.33 -11.25 -9.20
N HIS A 45 -5.59 -11.67 -9.07
CA HIS A 45 -6.37 -11.49 -7.84
C HIS A 45 -5.66 -12.06 -6.60
N THR A 46 -5.15 -13.30 -6.69
CA THR A 46 -4.49 -13.98 -5.58
C THR A 46 -3.23 -13.27 -5.10
N THR A 47 -2.46 -12.69 -6.03
CA THR A 47 -1.25 -11.94 -5.69
C THR A 47 -1.60 -10.61 -5.02
N PHE A 48 -2.61 -9.92 -5.52
CA PHE A 48 -3.10 -8.67 -4.93
C PHE A 48 -3.67 -8.87 -3.52
N GLU A 49 -4.48 -9.90 -3.29
CA GLU A 49 -4.98 -10.20 -1.94
C GLU A 49 -3.84 -10.41 -0.94
N ARG A 50 -2.77 -11.09 -1.34
CA ARG A 50 -1.59 -11.30 -0.50
C ARG A 50 -0.87 -10.00 -0.19
N VAL A 51 -0.72 -9.12 -1.18
CA VAL A 51 -0.11 -7.79 -1.00
C VAL A 51 -0.93 -6.95 -0.02
N VAL A 52 -2.25 -6.84 -0.23
CA VAL A 52 -3.13 -6.05 0.64
C VAL A 52 -3.10 -6.58 2.08
N ARG A 53 -3.17 -7.91 2.27
CA ARG A 53 -3.07 -8.52 3.61
C ARG A 53 -1.73 -8.25 4.29
N ARG A 54 -0.64 -8.14 3.53
CA ARG A 54 0.69 -7.83 4.06
C ARG A 54 0.84 -6.37 4.45
N ILE A 55 0.19 -5.45 3.73
CA ILE A 55 0.19 -4.01 4.01
C ILE A 55 -0.73 -3.68 5.19
N ALA A 56 -1.85 -4.39 5.32
CA ALA A 56 -2.82 -4.19 6.40
C ALA A 56 -2.40 -4.77 7.76
N LYS A 57 -1.24 -5.44 7.84
CA LYS A 57 -0.69 -6.02 9.07
C LYS A 57 0.27 -5.03 9.72
#